data_AF-A0A2V8GLT8-F1
#
_entry.id   AF-A0A2V8GLT8-F1
#
_cell.length_a   1.000
_cell.length_b   1.000
_cell.length_c   1.000
_cell.angle_alpha   90.00
_cell.angle_beta   90.00
_cell.angle_gamma   90.00
#
_symmetry.space_group_name_H-M   'P 1'
#
loop_
_entity.id
_entity.type
_entity.pdbx_description
1 polymer ?
#
loop_
_entity_poly.entity_id
_entity_poly.type
_entity_poly.pdbx_seq_one_letter_code
_entity_poly.pdbx_strand_id
1 'polypeptide(L)' 'KPWIVPIPGTTKLSRLEENIGAAAIQLTADDLRGIDNAASKITVQGARYPEELQRMTGL' A
#
# COMPACT_ATOMS: atom_id res chain seq x y z
N LYS A 1 9.83 12.92 -11.11
CA LYS A 1 9.87 11.80 -10.13
C LYS A 1 8.42 11.44 -9.81
N PRO A 2 8.00 10.17 -9.82
CA PRO A 2 6.66 9.81 -9.37
C PRO A 2 6.62 9.96 -7.85
N TRP A 3 5.88 10.95 -7.36
CA TRP A 3 5.70 11.18 -5.93
C TRP A 3 4.59 10.23 -5.48
N ILE A 4 4.92 9.23 -4.69
CA ILE A 4 3.91 8.36 -4.07
C ILE A 4 3.40 9.12 -2.84
N VAL A 5 2.15 9.59 -2.91
CA VAL A 5 1.49 10.28 -1.79
C VAL A 5 0.40 9.36 -1.25
N PRO A 6 0.59 8.75 -0.07
CA PRO A 6 -0.42 7.89 0.53
C PRO A 6 -1.60 8.73 1.05
N ILE A 7 -2.82 8.20 0.91
CA ILE A 7 -4.07 8.80 1.40
C ILE A 7 -4.74 7.87 2.43
N PRO A 8 -4.13 7.66 3.60
CA PRO A 8 -4.67 6.74 4.60
C PRO A 8 -5.98 7.28 5.18
N GLY A 9 -7.04 6.48 5.11
CA GLY A 9 -8.34 6.77 5.72
C GLY A 9 -8.54 6.00 7.03
N THR A 10 -9.07 6.66 8.06
CA THR A 10 -9.43 6.02 9.33
C THR A 10 -10.57 6.77 10.03
N THR A 11 -11.36 6.06 10.82
CA THR A 11 -12.41 6.63 11.68
C THR A 11 -11.96 6.81 13.14
N LYS A 12 -10.78 6.30 13.51
CA LYS A 12 -10.25 6.33 14.87
C LYS A 12 -9.14 7.37 15.00
N LEU A 13 -9.26 8.25 16.00
CA LEU A 13 -8.27 9.30 16.26
C LEU A 13 -6.87 8.73 16.55
N SER A 14 -6.78 7.68 17.35
CA SER A 14 -5.49 7.03 17.64
C SER A 14 -4.77 6.50 16.39
N ARG A 15 -5.53 6.06 15.38
CA ARG A 15 -4.96 5.63 14.09
C ARG A 15 -4.53 6.80 13.23
N LEU A 16 -5.20 7.95 13.34
CA LEU A 16 -4.76 9.16 12.66
C LEU A 16 -3.40 9.61 13.20
N GLU A 17 -3.25 9.64 14.52
CA GLU A 17 -1.99 9.99 15.20
C GLU A 17 -0.86 9.04 14.80
N GLU A 18 -1.12 7.72 14.80
CA GLU A 18 -0.18 6.69 14.33
C GLU A 18 0.25 6.92 12.87
N ASN A 19 -0.71 7.13 11.96
CA ASN A 19 -0.45 7.35 10.53
C ASN A 19 0.37 8.61 10.26
N ILE A 20 0.09 9.70 11.00
CA ILE A 20 0.88 10.93 10.90
C ILE A 20 2.31 10.70 11.39
N GLY A 21 2.48 9.93 12.48
CA GLY A 21 3.78 9.56 13.02
C GLY A 21 4.67 8.80 12.03
N ALA A 22 4.08 8.07 11.07
CA ALA A 22 4.83 7.33 10.06
C ALA A 22 5.75 8.23 9.21
N ALA A 23 5.43 9.52 9.04
CA ALA A 23 6.26 10.47 8.30
C ALA A 23 7.62 10.75 8.97
N ALA A 24 7.75 10.50 10.27
CA ALA A 24 8.99 10.67 11.03
C ALA A 24 9.89 9.43 11.01
N ILE A 25 9.40 8.29 10.50
CA ILE A 25 10.15 7.04 10.49
C ILE A 25 11.18 7.07 9.36
N GLN A 26 12.43 6.79 9.72
CA GLN A 26 13.50 6.56 8.75
C GLN A 26 13.79 5.07 8.67
N LEU A 27 13.68 4.52 7.46
CA LEU A 27 14.02 3.13 7.17
C LEU A 27 15.43 3.06 6.59
N THR A 28 16.22 2.11 7.08
CA THR A 28 17.52 1.82 6.50
C THR A 28 17.36 1.07 5.17
N ALA A 29 18.44 1.00 4.40
CA ALA A 29 18.44 0.20 3.17
C ALA A 29 18.15 -1.28 3.45
N ASP A 30 18.51 -1.78 4.63
CA ASP A 30 18.32 -3.18 5.02
C ASP A 30 16.86 -3.46 5.37
N ASP A 31 16.21 -2.52 6.07
CA ASP A 31 14.77 -2.57 6.36
C ASP A 31 13.95 -2.60 5.07
N LEU A 32 14.28 -1.73 4.12
CA LEU A 32 13.60 -1.68 2.82
C LEU A 32 13.75 -2.99 2.05
N ARG A 33 14.95 -3.58 2.02
CA ARG A 33 15.16 -4.90 1.40
C ARG A 33 14.38 -6.00 2.12
N GLY A 34 14.31 -5.95 3.45
CA GLY A 34 13.51 -6.88 4.25
C GLY A 34 12.02 -6.81 3.90
N ILE A 35 11.47 -5.59 3.83
CA ILE A 35 10.07 -5.33 3.48
C ILE A 35 9.76 -5.81 2.06
N ASP A 36 10.61 -5.51 1.08
CA ASP A 36 10.40 -5.89 -0.32
C ASP A 36 10.46 -7.43 -0.52
N ASN A 37 11.42 -8.08 0.14
CA ASN A 37 11.52 -9.55 0.15
C ASN A 37 10.33 -10.22 0.83
N ALA A 38 9.71 -9.59 1.82
CA ALA A 38 8.49 -10.10 2.45
C ALA A 38 7.27 -9.86 1.56
N ALA A 39 7.15 -8.66 0.99
CA ALA A 39 6.02 -8.25 0.14
C ALA A 39 5.94 -9.08 -1.15
N SER A 40 7.09 -9.40 -1.77
CA SER A 40 7.14 -10.22 -2.99
C SER A 40 6.61 -11.65 -2.81
N LYS A 41 6.51 -12.15 -1.57
CA LYS A 41 5.94 -13.46 -1.25
C LYS A 41 4.43 -13.43 -1.06
N ILE A 42 3.82 -12.24 -1.05
CA ILE A 42 2.38 -12.09 -0.87
C ILE A 42 1.69 -12.35 -2.20
N THR A 43 0.94 -13.45 -2.27
CA THR A 43 0.05 -13.72 -3.41
C THR A 43 -1.11 -12.73 -3.40
N VAL A 44 -1.18 -11.86 -4.40
CA VAL A 44 -2.32 -10.96 -4.59
C VAL A 44 -3.55 -11.80 -4.97
N GLN A 45 -4.58 -11.75 -4.15
CA GLN A 45 -5.81 -12.52 -4.35
C GLN A 45 -6.91 -11.62 -4.92
N GLY A 46 -7.61 -12.14 -5.94
CA GLY A 46 -8.76 -11.48 -6.57
C GLY A 46 -8.39 -10.48 -7.65
N ALA A 47 -9.27 -10.35 -8.65
CA ALA A 47 -9.20 -9.30 -9.65
C ALA A 47 -9.79 -8.00 -9.09
N ARG A 48 -9.29 -6.84 -9.54
CA ARG A 48 -9.83 -5.52 -9.15
C ARG A 48 -11.32 -5.39 -9.51
N TYR A 49 -11.76 -6.11 -10.54
CA TYR A 49 -13.14 -6.17 -11.00
C TYR A 49 -13.55 -7.64 -11.21
N PRO A 50 -14.84 -7.98 -11.05
CA PRO A 50 -15.41 -9.20 -11.62
C PRO A 50 -15.09 -9.31 -13.12
N GLU A 51 -14.87 -10.52 -13.64
CA GLU A 51 -14.41 -10.75 -15.03
C GLU A 51 -15.25 -10.02 -16.08
N GLU A 52 -16.56 -9.97 -15.89
CA GLU A 52 -17.51 -9.31 -16.78
C GLU A 52 -17.26 -7.80 -16.87
N LEU A 53 -17.02 -7.16 -15.73
CA LEU A 53 -16.70 -5.73 -15.65
C LEU A 53 -15.28 -5.46 -16.16
N GLN A 54 -14.34 -6.38 -15.96
CA GLN A 54 -12.99 -6.27 -16.50
C GLN A 54 -13.00 -6.27 -18.04
N ARG A 55 -13.77 -7.16 -18.69
CA ARG A 55 -13.92 -7.15 -20.16
C ARG A 55 -14.49 -5.85 -20.72
N MET A 56 -15.31 -5.14 -19.94
CA MET A 56 -15.89 -3.85 -20.33
C MET A 56 -14.92 -2.67 -20.18
N THR A 57 -13.82 -2.82 -19.43
CA THR A 57 -12.82 -1.74 -19.26
C THR A 57 -11.92 -1.52 -20.47
N GLY A 58 -11.94 -2.41 -21.47
CA GLY A 58 -11.09 -2.30 -22.68
C GLY A 58 -9.60 -2.46 -22.41
N LEU A 59 -9.24 -2.99 -21.24
CA LEU A 59 -7.89 -3.39 -20.82
C LEU A 59 -7.69 -4.90 -21.04
#